data_AF-A0A090WTK5-F1
#
_entry.id   AF-A0A090WTK5-F1
#
_cell.length_a   1.000
_cell.length_b   1.000
_cell.length_c   1.000
_cell.angle_alpha   90.00
_cell.angle_beta   90.00
_cell.angle_gamma   90.00
#
_symmetry.space_group_name_H-M   'P 1'
#
loop_
_entity.id
_entity.type
_entity.pdbx_description
1 polymer ?
#
loop_
_entity_poly.entity_id
_entity_poly.type
_entity_poly.pdbx_seq_one_letter_code
_entity_poly.pdbx_strand_id
1 'polypeptide(L)'
;MHFGTRVRNTAFWTLDYLKGGKIKTNLKDIEHSLNNLSFEALKAKNKKVLNVLLDTAVTRSIFYSKYKGYKSLRDFPVLNKGDIKAHFNSITLQELNKEDLNKVSTSGSTGAPFSIYQSKLKQIRNTADTLYFAKDSGFTLGEKLLYLRLWSKYYRKNRIIAYLQNIEQIHIEDLDDAGIKRLLNKLERTKVPMGWLGYASGFEKICKYLEKNNAAKIECKINSAIAMSEAITDVVKQKMDFYFNCSTVSRYSNVENGIIAQQTKNSNNFKINWASYIVEVLEMHSDNPAKKGELGRIVLTDLYICQHL
;
A
#
# COMPACT_ATOMS: atom_id res chain seq x y z
N MET A 1 -15.51 -13.30 15.68
CA MET A 1 -15.75 -12.26 14.64
C MET A 1 -17.15 -11.69 14.85
N HIS A 2 -17.27 -10.37 15.02
CA HIS A 2 -18.54 -9.68 15.30
C HIS A 2 -19.55 -9.85 14.14
N PHE A 3 -20.86 -9.87 14.42
CA PHE A 3 -21.90 -10.13 13.41
C PHE A 3 -21.82 -9.18 12.21
N GLY A 4 -21.76 -7.87 12.46
CA GLY A 4 -21.64 -6.87 11.37
C GLY A 4 -20.35 -6.96 10.56
N THR A 5 -19.29 -7.54 11.13
CA THR A 5 -18.02 -7.82 10.43
C THR A 5 -18.20 -9.02 9.49
N ARG A 6 -18.87 -10.09 9.95
CA ARG A 6 -19.20 -11.26 9.12
C ARG A 6 -20.05 -10.89 7.92
N VAL A 7 -21.12 -10.12 8.12
CA VAL A 7 -22.01 -9.68 7.03
C VAL A 7 -21.24 -8.92 5.95
N ARG A 8 -20.41 -7.94 6.33
CA ARG A 8 -19.61 -7.17 5.37
C ARG A 8 -18.58 -8.03 4.64
N ASN A 9 -17.94 -8.95 5.36
CA ASN A 9 -16.97 -9.87 4.79
C ASN A 9 -17.63 -10.78 3.74
N THR A 10 -18.74 -11.42 4.09
CA THR A 10 -19.52 -12.27 3.17
C THR A 10 -20.00 -11.46 1.97
N ALA A 11 -20.60 -10.29 2.19
CA ALA A 11 -21.08 -9.44 1.10
C ALA A 11 -19.97 -9.06 0.13
N PHE A 12 -18.77 -8.68 0.63
CA PHE A 12 -17.64 -8.36 -0.24
C PHE A 12 -17.23 -9.55 -1.10
N TRP A 13 -17.06 -10.74 -0.51
CA TRP A 13 -16.63 -11.93 -1.26
C TRP A 13 -17.70 -12.45 -2.22
N THR A 14 -18.98 -12.34 -1.86
CA THR A 14 -20.09 -12.64 -2.77
C THR A 14 -20.09 -11.68 -3.97
N LEU A 15 -19.89 -10.38 -3.74
CA LEU A 15 -19.81 -9.40 -4.83
C LEU A 15 -18.59 -9.62 -5.72
N ASP A 16 -17.42 -9.94 -5.15
CA ASP A 16 -16.24 -10.30 -5.94
C ASP A 16 -16.52 -11.54 -6.80
N TYR A 17 -17.12 -12.59 -6.22
CA TYR A 17 -17.51 -13.80 -6.94
C TYR A 17 -18.43 -13.50 -8.13
N LEU A 18 -19.50 -12.73 -7.91
CA LEU A 18 -20.44 -12.32 -8.96
C LEU A 18 -19.77 -11.47 -10.06
N LYS A 19 -18.67 -10.78 -9.75
CA LYS A 19 -17.86 -10.00 -10.70
C LYS A 19 -16.69 -10.79 -11.31
N GLY A 20 -16.68 -12.12 -11.16
CA GLY A 20 -15.68 -13.00 -11.74
C GLY A 20 -14.50 -13.34 -10.83
N GLY A 21 -14.57 -13.02 -9.53
CA GLY A 21 -13.65 -13.49 -8.49
C GLY A 21 -12.21 -12.98 -8.61
N LYS A 22 -11.97 -11.89 -9.34
CA LYS A 22 -10.62 -11.44 -9.70
C LYS A 22 -9.79 -11.02 -8.47
N ILE A 23 -10.41 -10.43 -7.44
CA ILE A 23 -9.69 -10.04 -6.22
C ILE A 23 -9.31 -11.31 -5.44
N LYS A 24 -10.23 -12.26 -5.27
CA LYS A 24 -9.96 -13.52 -4.57
C LYS A 24 -8.85 -14.32 -5.25
N THR A 25 -8.85 -14.39 -6.58
CA THR A 25 -7.80 -15.08 -7.35
C THR A 25 -6.44 -14.42 -7.15
N ASN A 26 -6.36 -13.09 -7.23
CA ASN A 26 -5.10 -12.38 -6.96
C ASN A 26 -4.63 -12.54 -5.52
N LEU A 27 -5.55 -12.51 -4.54
CA LEU A 27 -5.20 -12.72 -3.14
C LEU A 27 -4.60 -14.10 -2.91
N LYS A 28 -5.18 -15.15 -3.49
CA LYS A 28 -4.63 -16.51 -3.42
C LYS A 28 -3.25 -16.60 -4.07
N ASP A 29 -3.04 -15.95 -5.21
CA ASP A 29 -1.74 -15.90 -5.88
C ASP A 29 -0.67 -15.21 -5.01
N ILE A 30 -1.03 -14.09 -4.35
CA ILE A 30 -0.13 -13.37 -3.43
C ILE A 30 0.17 -14.23 -2.19
N GLU A 31 -0.85 -14.84 -1.57
CA GLU A 31 -0.68 -15.74 -0.42
C GLU A 31 0.27 -16.89 -0.77
N HIS A 32 0.05 -17.55 -1.91
CA HIS A 32 0.92 -18.62 -2.39
C HIS A 32 2.35 -18.13 -2.67
N SER A 33 2.49 -16.99 -3.34
CA SER A 33 3.79 -16.41 -3.70
C SER A 33 4.64 -16.04 -2.49
N LEU A 34 4.01 -15.50 -1.43
CA LEU A 34 4.73 -14.96 -0.27
C LEU A 34 4.85 -15.94 0.89
N ASN A 35 4.05 -17.00 0.94
CA ASN A 35 4.03 -17.93 2.08
C ASN A 35 4.35 -19.39 1.69
N ASN A 36 4.20 -19.77 0.42
CA ASN A 36 4.29 -21.17 0.01
C ASN A 36 5.38 -21.46 -1.02
N LEU A 37 5.96 -20.44 -1.66
CA LEU A 37 7.06 -20.60 -2.60
C LEU A 37 8.42 -20.35 -1.94
N SER A 38 9.43 -21.11 -2.36
CA SER A 38 10.82 -20.71 -2.15
C SER A 38 11.12 -19.45 -2.97
N PHE A 39 12.18 -18.72 -2.60
CA PHE A 39 12.56 -17.52 -3.31
C PHE A 39 12.95 -17.81 -4.78
N GLU A 40 13.57 -18.96 -5.05
CA GLU A 40 13.92 -19.44 -6.39
C GLU A 40 12.66 -19.70 -7.23
N ALA A 41 11.67 -20.40 -6.66
CA ALA A 41 10.41 -20.67 -7.33
C ALA A 41 9.62 -19.38 -7.61
N LEU A 42 9.62 -18.44 -6.66
CA LEU A 42 9.03 -17.12 -6.84
C LEU A 42 9.73 -16.32 -7.94
N LYS A 43 11.08 -16.34 -7.98
CA LYS A 43 11.86 -15.69 -9.03
C LYS A 43 11.55 -16.28 -10.40
N ALA A 44 11.41 -17.61 -10.51
CA ALA A 44 11.03 -18.28 -11.75
C ALA A 44 9.62 -17.88 -12.21
N LYS A 45 8.65 -17.80 -11.28
CA LYS A 45 7.30 -17.28 -11.55
C LYS A 45 7.34 -15.84 -12.06
N ASN A 46 8.04 -14.96 -11.33
CA ASN A 46 8.15 -13.54 -11.68
C ASN A 46 8.88 -13.32 -13.01
N LYS A 47 9.86 -14.16 -13.37
CA LYS A 47 10.55 -14.09 -14.66
C LYS A 47 9.57 -14.25 -15.84
N LYS A 48 8.58 -15.13 -15.74
CA LYS A 48 7.55 -15.30 -16.79
C LYS A 48 6.73 -14.03 -16.97
N VAL A 49 6.31 -13.44 -15.85
CA VAL A 49 5.53 -12.18 -15.85
C VAL A 49 6.38 -11.01 -16.36
N LEU A 50 7.63 -10.93 -15.94
CA LEU A 50 8.57 -9.90 -16.37
C LEU A 50 8.77 -9.94 -17.89
N ASN A 51 8.97 -11.11 -18.48
CA ASN A 51 9.16 -11.21 -19.94
C ASN A 51 7.95 -10.64 -20.69
N VAL A 52 6.73 -10.97 -20.27
CA VAL A 52 5.51 -10.39 -20.85
C VAL A 52 5.49 -8.87 -20.73
N LEU A 53 5.88 -8.33 -19.55
CA LEU A 53 5.96 -6.88 -19.34
C LEU A 53 6.99 -6.22 -20.27
N LEU A 54 8.19 -6.78 -20.38
CA LEU A 54 9.26 -6.22 -21.21
C LEU A 54 8.92 -6.29 -22.70
N ASP A 55 8.36 -7.40 -23.17
CA ASP A 55 7.87 -7.56 -24.54
C ASP A 55 6.77 -6.55 -24.86
N THR A 56 5.85 -6.34 -23.92
CA THR A 56 4.79 -5.33 -24.03
C THR A 56 5.39 -3.93 -24.11
N ALA A 57 6.37 -3.61 -23.25
CA ALA A 57 7.00 -2.30 -23.23
C ALA A 57 7.68 -1.97 -24.57
N VAL A 58 8.53 -2.86 -25.09
CA VAL A 58 9.24 -2.60 -26.36
C VAL A 58 8.31 -2.62 -27.58
N THR A 59 7.17 -3.28 -27.49
CA THR A 59 6.22 -3.37 -28.63
C THR A 59 5.23 -2.21 -28.63
N ARG A 60 4.77 -1.76 -27.46
CA ARG A 60 3.64 -0.84 -27.34
C ARG A 60 3.98 0.53 -26.75
N SER A 61 5.22 0.77 -26.30
CA SER A 61 5.67 2.10 -25.87
C SER A 61 6.69 2.66 -26.86
N ILE A 62 6.49 3.91 -27.28
CA ILE A 62 7.44 4.63 -28.15
C ILE A 62 8.81 4.71 -27.47
N PHE A 63 8.82 5.08 -26.18
CA PHE A 63 10.04 5.26 -25.39
C PHE A 63 10.86 3.98 -25.30
N TYR A 64 10.20 2.85 -25.09
CA TYR A 64 10.88 1.57 -24.91
C TYR A 64 11.15 0.81 -26.21
N SER A 65 10.56 1.20 -27.34
CA SER A 65 10.73 0.49 -28.62
C SER A 65 12.17 0.35 -29.09
N LYS A 66 13.03 1.33 -28.75
CA LYS A 66 14.47 1.29 -29.04
C LYS A 66 15.24 0.19 -28.29
N TYR A 67 14.64 -0.43 -27.27
CA TYR A 67 15.24 -1.57 -26.54
C TYR A 67 14.76 -2.93 -27.07
N LYS A 68 14.10 -2.97 -28.24
CA LYS A 68 13.75 -4.24 -28.90
C LYS A 68 15.01 -5.09 -29.09
N GLY A 69 14.92 -6.38 -28.77
CA GLY A 69 16.07 -7.30 -28.79
C GLY A 69 16.84 -7.38 -27.48
N TYR A 70 16.35 -6.72 -26.41
CA TYR A 70 16.84 -6.86 -25.03
C TYR A 70 17.08 -8.32 -24.63
N LYS A 71 18.05 -8.53 -23.76
CA LYS A 71 18.44 -9.81 -23.15
C LYS A 71 17.99 -9.90 -21.70
N SER A 72 17.92 -8.77 -21.02
CA SER A 72 17.56 -8.70 -19.60
C SER A 72 16.91 -7.39 -19.22
N LEU A 73 16.35 -7.34 -18.01
CA LEU A 73 15.83 -6.11 -17.40
C LEU A 73 16.90 -5.01 -17.32
N ARG A 74 18.18 -5.36 -17.16
CA ARG A 74 19.28 -4.39 -17.04
C ARG A 74 19.60 -3.64 -18.33
N ASP A 75 19.04 -4.08 -19.46
CA ASP A 75 19.21 -3.37 -20.73
C ASP A 75 18.28 -2.15 -20.84
N PHE A 76 17.34 -2.02 -19.90
CA PHE A 76 16.42 -0.89 -19.79
C PHE A 76 16.99 0.15 -18.82
N PRO A 77 16.75 1.45 -19.08
CA PRO A 77 17.25 2.52 -18.23
C PRO A 77 16.50 2.56 -16.91
N VAL A 78 17.19 2.90 -15.83
CA VAL A 78 16.54 3.22 -14.56
C VAL A 78 15.91 4.62 -14.68
N LEU A 79 14.59 4.69 -14.56
CA LEU A 79 13.87 5.96 -14.65
C LEU A 79 13.58 6.56 -13.28
N ASN A 80 13.75 7.87 -13.18
CA ASN A 80 13.23 8.68 -12.07
C ASN A 80 11.88 9.34 -12.45
N LYS A 81 11.25 10.03 -11.49
CA LYS A 81 9.95 10.70 -11.74
C LYS A 81 10.03 11.82 -12.77
N GLY A 82 11.16 12.51 -12.85
CA GLY A 82 11.44 13.53 -13.87
C GLY A 82 11.45 12.93 -15.27
N ASP A 83 12.15 11.80 -15.46
CA ASP A 83 12.20 11.08 -16.74
C ASP A 83 10.79 10.63 -17.16
N ILE A 84 10.05 10.01 -16.24
CA ILE A 84 8.68 9.53 -16.52
C ILE A 84 7.76 10.71 -16.88
N LYS A 85 7.92 11.85 -16.22
CA LYS A 85 7.12 13.05 -16.52
C LYS A 85 7.49 13.64 -17.89
N ALA A 86 8.78 13.74 -18.20
CA ALA A 86 9.27 14.27 -19.48
C ALA A 86 8.85 13.37 -20.67
N HIS A 87 8.76 12.06 -20.43
CA HIS A 87 8.44 11.05 -21.43
C HIS A 87 7.06 10.41 -21.26
N PHE A 88 6.13 11.08 -20.56
CA PHE A 88 4.85 10.51 -20.13
C PHE A 88 4.06 9.86 -21.28
N ASN A 89 3.86 10.60 -22.38
CA ASN A 89 3.13 10.10 -23.54
C ASN A 89 3.87 8.97 -24.27
N SER A 90 5.20 9.03 -24.34
CA SER A 90 6.00 8.01 -25.02
C SER A 90 6.17 6.73 -24.21
N ILE A 91 6.14 6.81 -22.86
CA ILE A 91 6.19 5.65 -21.95
C ILE A 91 4.83 4.97 -21.87
N THR A 92 3.74 5.75 -21.89
CA THR A 92 2.38 5.21 -21.89
C THR A 92 2.17 4.32 -23.12
N LEU A 93 1.55 3.15 -22.95
CA LEU A 93 1.34 2.25 -24.08
C LEU A 93 0.38 2.88 -25.10
N GLN A 94 0.62 2.59 -26.37
CA GLN A 94 -0.23 2.98 -27.49
C GLN A 94 -1.55 2.19 -27.49
N GLU A 95 -2.57 2.75 -28.15
CA GLU A 95 -3.86 2.11 -28.43
C GLU A 95 -4.65 1.68 -27.18
N LEU A 96 -4.42 2.33 -26.05
CA LEU A 96 -5.17 2.05 -24.83
C LEU A 96 -6.51 2.78 -24.86
N ASN A 97 -7.59 2.04 -24.63
CA ASN A 97 -8.87 2.62 -24.29
C ASN A 97 -8.73 3.38 -22.97
N LYS A 98 -8.87 4.71 -23.02
CA LYS A 98 -8.71 5.58 -21.84
C LYS A 98 -9.68 5.20 -20.70
N GLU A 99 -10.82 4.59 -21.03
CA GLU A 99 -11.82 4.10 -20.07
C GLU A 99 -11.36 2.88 -19.26
N ASP A 100 -10.31 2.19 -19.70
CA ASP A 100 -9.68 1.07 -19.00
C ASP A 100 -8.50 1.48 -18.12
N LEU A 101 -8.16 2.77 -18.14
CA LEU A 101 -7.05 3.35 -17.42
C LEU A 101 -7.53 4.25 -16.30
N ASN A 102 -6.93 4.05 -15.13
CA ASN A 102 -7.06 4.97 -14.03
C ASN A 102 -5.82 5.86 -13.94
N LYS A 103 -6.00 7.17 -14.13
CA LYS A 103 -4.93 8.14 -13.90
C LYS A 103 -4.80 8.40 -12.41
N VAL A 104 -3.64 8.05 -11.84
CA VAL A 104 -3.29 8.45 -10.47
C VAL A 104 -2.31 9.60 -10.51
N SER A 105 -2.39 10.51 -9.53
CA SER A 105 -1.53 11.69 -9.46
C SER A 105 -1.09 11.98 -8.03
N THR A 106 0.14 12.46 -7.88
CA THR A 106 0.68 13.02 -6.64
C THR A 106 1.00 14.50 -6.87
N SER A 107 0.74 15.35 -5.89
CA SER A 107 0.88 16.81 -6.02
C SER A 107 2.34 17.26 -6.19
N GLY A 108 3.31 16.52 -5.64
CA GLY A 108 4.73 16.86 -5.68
C GLY A 108 5.07 18.11 -4.85
N SER A 109 6.29 18.17 -4.29
CA SER A 109 6.78 19.36 -3.57
C SER A 109 7.16 20.51 -4.51
N THR A 110 7.39 20.22 -5.79
CA THR A 110 7.84 21.17 -6.83
C THR A 110 6.69 21.81 -7.63
N GLY A 111 5.44 21.63 -7.17
CA GLY A 111 4.25 22.30 -7.72
C GLY A 111 3.63 21.65 -8.95
N ALA A 112 4.37 20.81 -9.69
CA ALA A 112 3.84 20.12 -10.86
C ALA A 112 3.52 18.64 -10.54
N PRO A 113 2.27 18.21 -10.70
CA PRO A 113 1.85 16.87 -10.28
C PRO A 113 2.55 15.78 -11.11
N PHE A 114 2.92 14.70 -10.43
CA PHE A 114 3.40 13.48 -11.08
C PHE A 114 2.23 12.53 -11.28
N SER A 115 1.97 12.15 -12.53
CA SER A 115 0.87 11.26 -12.88
C SER A 115 1.37 10.00 -13.58
N ILE A 116 0.67 8.90 -13.39
CA ILE A 116 0.81 7.67 -14.19
C ILE A 116 -0.58 7.09 -14.50
N TYR A 117 -0.67 6.23 -15.51
CA TYR A 117 -1.83 5.41 -15.75
C TYR A 117 -1.65 4.02 -15.12
N GLN A 118 -2.71 3.51 -14.50
CA GLN A 118 -2.81 2.15 -13.97
C GLN A 118 -3.94 1.41 -14.67
N SER A 119 -3.71 0.16 -15.07
CA SER A 119 -4.78 -0.69 -15.60
C SER A 119 -5.79 -1.08 -14.51
N LYS A 120 -7.01 -1.47 -14.91
CA LYS A 120 -7.99 -2.08 -14.00
C LYS A 120 -7.42 -3.29 -13.26
N LEU A 121 -6.58 -4.10 -13.93
CA LEU A 121 -5.95 -5.27 -13.32
C LEU A 121 -4.91 -4.88 -12.27
N LYS A 122 -4.16 -3.80 -12.48
CA LYS A 122 -3.27 -3.24 -11.46
C LYS A 122 -4.04 -2.83 -10.20
N GLN A 123 -5.21 -2.20 -10.35
CA GLN A 123 -6.04 -1.83 -9.20
C GLN A 123 -6.57 -3.05 -8.43
N ILE A 124 -6.98 -4.10 -9.15
CA ILE A 124 -7.41 -5.37 -8.55
C ILE A 124 -6.25 -6.02 -7.78
N ARG A 125 -5.05 -6.07 -8.38
CA ARG A 125 -3.84 -6.59 -7.73
C ARG A 125 -3.51 -5.80 -6.46
N ASN A 126 -3.51 -4.47 -6.55
CA ASN A 126 -3.26 -3.59 -5.40
C ASN A 126 -4.31 -3.75 -4.29
N THR A 127 -5.56 -4.03 -4.65
CA THR A 127 -6.61 -4.33 -3.67
C THR A 127 -6.32 -5.66 -2.97
N ALA A 128 -5.91 -6.69 -3.70
CA ALA A 128 -5.51 -7.97 -3.13
C ALA A 128 -4.26 -7.85 -2.25
N ASP A 129 -3.24 -7.08 -2.67
CA ASP A 129 -2.06 -6.75 -1.87
C ASP A 129 -2.46 -6.07 -0.56
N THR A 130 -3.37 -5.09 -0.62
CA THR A 130 -3.87 -4.40 0.56
C THR A 130 -4.57 -5.35 1.53
N LEU A 131 -5.40 -6.26 1.03
CA LEU A 131 -6.07 -7.26 1.86
C LEU A 131 -5.09 -8.24 2.50
N TYR A 132 -4.09 -8.70 1.74
CA TYR A 132 -3.04 -9.59 2.23
C TYR A 132 -2.26 -8.95 3.39
N PHE A 133 -1.69 -7.77 3.16
CA PHE A 133 -0.87 -7.10 4.16
C PHE A 133 -1.68 -6.57 5.36
N ALA A 134 -2.95 -6.19 5.15
CA ALA A 134 -3.82 -5.85 6.27
C ALA A 134 -4.15 -7.08 7.14
N LYS A 135 -4.39 -8.24 6.53
CA LYS A 135 -4.58 -9.50 7.26
C LYS A 135 -3.33 -9.91 8.03
N ASP A 136 -2.15 -9.73 7.43
CA ASP A 136 -0.84 -9.99 8.07
C ASP A 136 -0.63 -9.11 9.32
N SER A 137 -1.13 -7.87 9.31
CA SER A 137 -1.14 -6.99 10.49
C SER A 137 -2.31 -7.26 11.46
N GLY A 138 -3.16 -8.25 11.19
CA GLY A 138 -4.27 -8.67 12.04
C GLY A 138 -5.62 -8.02 11.74
N PHE A 139 -5.74 -7.22 10.68
CA PHE A 139 -7.01 -6.62 10.26
C PHE A 139 -7.81 -7.61 9.40
N THR A 140 -9.05 -7.86 9.80
CA THR A 140 -9.96 -8.69 9.01
C THR A 140 -10.91 -7.82 8.21
N LEU A 141 -11.06 -8.11 6.90
CA LEU A 141 -12.02 -7.43 6.04
C LEU A 141 -13.43 -7.44 6.67
N GLY A 142 -14.04 -6.25 6.74
CA GLY A 142 -15.35 -6.00 7.36
C GLY A 142 -15.26 -5.45 8.78
N GLU A 143 -14.09 -5.50 9.41
CA GLU A 143 -13.83 -4.80 10.68
C GLU A 143 -13.87 -3.28 10.47
N LYS A 144 -14.05 -2.55 11.57
CA LYS A 144 -14.11 -1.11 11.50
C LYS A 144 -12.69 -0.57 11.26
N LEU A 145 -12.51 0.25 10.24
CA LEU A 145 -11.23 0.85 9.92
C LEU A 145 -11.21 2.31 10.36
N LEU A 146 -10.41 2.62 11.38
CA LEU A 146 -10.03 3.98 11.73
C LEU A 146 -8.97 4.44 10.73
N TYR A 147 -9.27 5.47 9.95
CA TYR A 147 -8.39 5.95 8.91
C TYR A 147 -7.98 7.40 9.20
N LEU A 148 -6.79 7.53 9.81
CA LEU A 148 -6.16 8.77 10.23
C LEU A 148 -5.26 9.35 9.14
N ARG A 149 -5.68 10.42 8.49
CA ARG A 149 -4.86 11.11 7.49
C ARG A 149 -5.27 12.56 7.36
N LEU A 150 -4.52 13.29 6.55
CA LEU A 150 -5.01 14.55 6.00
C LEU A 150 -6.12 14.24 4.98
N TRP A 151 -7.35 14.69 5.25
CA TRP A 151 -8.47 14.57 4.33
C TRP A 151 -8.80 15.94 3.73
N SER A 152 -8.04 16.33 2.71
CA SER A 152 -8.48 17.45 1.87
C SER A 152 -9.87 17.14 1.27
N LYS A 153 -10.65 18.18 0.92
CA LYS A 153 -12.01 18.04 0.36
C LYS A 153 -12.07 17.02 -0.81
N TYR A 154 -11.00 16.88 -1.59
CA TYR A 154 -10.91 15.95 -2.72
C TYR A 154 -10.74 14.48 -2.33
N TYR A 155 -10.20 14.18 -1.14
CA TYR A 155 -9.94 12.80 -0.72
C TYR A 155 -10.99 12.24 0.26
N ARG A 156 -11.91 13.08 0.77
CA ARG A 156 -12.97 12.61 1.68
C ARG A 156 -13.88 11.64 0.96
N LYS A 157 -13.98 10.42 1.47
CA LYS A 157 -14.98 9.47 1.01
C LYS A 157 -16.37 10.00 1.35
N ASN A 158 -17.30 9.85 0.40
CA ASN A 158 -18.72 10.03 0.67
C ASN A 158 -19.13 9.20 1.90
N ARG A 159 -19.93 9.79 2.79
CA ARG A 159 -20.41 9.16 4.03
C ARG A 159 -21.05 7.81 3.79
N ILE A 160 -21.80 7.64 2.69
CA ILE A 160 -22.43 6.37 2.31
C ILE A 160 -21.37 5.30 2.01
N ILE A 161 -20.38 5.62 1.18
CA ILE A 161 -19.30 4.71 0.81
C ILE A 161 -18.48 4.35 2.05
N ALA A 162 -18.14 5.33 2.89
CA ALA A 162 -17.42 5.10 4.13
C ALA A 162 -18.19 4.18 5.08
N TYR A 163 -19.50 4.39 5.23
CA TYR A 163 -20.37 3.53 6.05
C TYR A 163 -20.44 2.08 5.52
N LEU A 164 -20.62 1.91 4.21
CA LEU A 164 -20.62 0.59 3.56
C LEU A 164 -19.29 -0.13 3.76
N GLN A 165 -18.17 0.60 3.64
CA GLN A 165 -16.82 0.10 3.85
C GLN A 165 -16.41 -0.01 5.33
N ASN A 166 -17.27 0.41 6.27
CA ASN A 166 -17.00 0.48 7.70
C ASN A 166 -15.76 1.33 8.06
N ILE A 167 -15.53 2.41 7.31
CA ILE A 167 -14.41 3.32 7.48
C ILE A 167 -14.84 4.55 8.29
N GLU A 168 -14.12 4.80 9.37
CA GLU A 168 -14.17 6.03 10.13
C GLU A 168 -13.01 6.94 9.69
N GLN A 169 -13.34 8.10 9.11
CA GLN A 169 -12.36 9.06 8.63
C GLN A 169 -11.96 9.99 9.79
N ILE A 170 -10.70 9.92 10.22
CA ILE A 170 -10.13 10.78 11.26
C ILE A 170 -9.21 11.80 10.58
N HIS A 171 -9.49 13.10 10.78
CA HIS A 171 -8.65 14.17 10.26
C HIS A 171 -7.48 14.44 11.18
N ILE A 172 -6.27 14.52 10.63
CA ILE A 172 -5.08 14.82 11.43
C ILE A 172 -5.08 16.24 12.02
N GLU A 173 -5.75 17.19 11.37
CA GLU A 173 -5.91 18.56 11.88
C GLU A 173 -6.92 18.63 13.03
N ASP A 174 -7.84 17.67 13.14
CA ASP A 174 -8.80 17.58 14.25
C ASP A 174 -8.17 16.94 15.50
N LEU A 175 -6.87 16.62 15.49
CA LEU A 175 -6.12 16.05 16.61
C LEU A 175 -5.50 17.14 17.49
N ASP A 176 -6.32 18.08 17.96
CA ASP A 176 -6.04 18.92 19.12
C ASP A 176 -6.38 18.17 20.43
N ASP A 177 -6.04 18.75 21.59
CA ASP A 177 -6.28 18.10 22.90
C ASP A 177 -7.75 17.66 23.08
N ALA A 178 -8.70 18.50 22.67
CA ALA A 178 -10.13 18.20 22.76
C ALA A 178 -10.56 17.09 21.78
N GLY A 179 -10.04 17.10 20.56
CA GLY A 179 -10.31 16.11 19.53
C GLY A 179 -9.71 14.75 19.84
N ILE A 180 -8.50 14.71 20.38
CA ILE A 180 -7.89 13.48 20.88
C ILE A 180 -8.74 12.93 22.02
N LYS A 181 -9.15 13.74 23.00
CA LYS A 181 -10.05 13.30 24.08
C LYS A 181 -11.37 12.70 23.55
N ARG A 182 -12.00 13.36 22.57
CA ARG A 182 -13.22 12.83 21.92
C ARG A 182 -12.97 11.49 21.22
N LEU A 183 -11.84 11.36 20.52
CA LEU A 183 -11.45 10.11 19.87
C LEU A 183 -11.26 9.00 20.89
N LEU A 184 -10.48 9.22 21.95
CA LEU A 184 -10.22 8.23 23.00
C LEU A 184 -11.51 7.74 23.67
N ASN A 185 -12.39 8.66 24.09
CA ASN A 185 -13.70 8.32 24.66
C ASN A 185 -14.54 7.45 23.71
N LYS A 186 -14.45 7.71 22.40
CA LYS A 186 -15.15 6.92 21.38
C LYS A 186 -14.54 5.54 21.21
N LEU A 187 -13.21 5.41 21.27
CA LEU A 187 -12.51 4.13 21.21
C LEU A 187 -12.91 3.23 22.38
N GLU A 188 -12.95 3.76 23.61
CA GLU A 188 -13.35 3.02 24.81
C GLU A 188 -14.79 2.51 24.75
N ARG A 189 -15.71 3.33 24.19
CA ARG A 189 -17.10 2.94 23.97
C ARG A 189 -17.28 1.94 22.83
N THR A 190 -16.32 1.86 21.90
CA THR A 190 -16.43 0.97 20.73
C THR A 190 -15.96 -0.44 21.09
N LYS A 191 -16.91 -1.35 21.33
CA LYS A 191 -16.64 -2.73 21.77
C LYS A 191 -16.47 -3.76 20.64
N VAL A 192 -16.25 -3.31 19.40
CA VAL A 192 -16.01 -4.16 18.21
C VAL A 192 -14.54 -4.12 17.77
N PRO A 193 -14.03 -5.17 17.09
CA PRO A 193 -12.68 -5.15 16.53
C PRO A 193 -12.46 -4.01 15.52
N MET A 194 -11.31 -3.36 15.63
CA MET A 194 -10.92 -2.21 14.82
C MET A 194 -9.51 -2.36 14.28
N GLY A 195 -9.33 -2.02 13.00
CA GLY A 195 -8.02 -1.69 12.45
C GLY A 195 -7.79 -0.20 12.47
N TRP A 196 -6.54 0.21 12.62
CA TRP A 196 -6.12 1.61 12.55
C TRP A 196 -5.05 1.78 11.47
N LEU A 197 -5.40 2.50 10.41
CA LEU A 197 -4.46 2.91 9.37
C LEU A 197 -4.24 4.41 9.51
N GLY A 198 -2.98 4.85 9.67
CA GLY A 198 -2.73 6.25 9.96
C GLY A 198 -1.38 6.79 9.53
N TYR A 199 -1.28 8.12 9.45
CA TYR A 199 0.01 8.80 9.37
C TYR A 199 0.80 8.63 10.67
N ALA A 200 2.11 8.44 10.57
CA ALA A 200 2.99 8.28 11.73
C ALA A 200 2.91 9.50 12.67
N SER A 201 2.96 10.71 12.12
CA SER A 201 2.76 11.97 12.86
C SER A 201 1.41 12.05 13.60
N GLY A 202 0.36 11.44 13.06
CA GLY A 202 -0.94 11.37 13.74
C GLY A 202 -0.90 10.48 14.98
N PHE A 203 -0.25 9.32 14.91
CA PHE A 203 -0.03 8.46 16.07
C PHE A 203 0.86 9.13 17.12
N GLU A 204 1.90 9.84 16.68
CA GLU A 204 2.78 10.60 17.57
C GLU A 204 2.03 11.66 18.37
N LYS A 205 1.16 12.45 17.73
CA LYS A 205 0.30 13.44 18.42
C LYS A 205 -0.55 12.81 19.52
N ILE A 206 -1.19 11.68 19.22
CA ILE A 206 -2.03 10.96 20.18
C ILE A 206 -1.19 10.44 21.35
N CYS A 207 -0.02 9.85 21.07
CA CYS A 207 0.89 9.36 22.11
C CYS A 207 1.41 10.48 23.01
N LYS A 208 1.78 11.64 22.45
CA LYS A 208 2.21 12.82 23.22
C LYS A 208 1.10 13.35 24.12
N TYR A 209 -0.14 13.38 23.63
CA TYR A 209 -1.29 13.77 24.45
C TYR A 209 -1.49 12.80 25.63
N LEU A 210 -1.42 11.49 25.40
CA LEU A 210 -1.59 10.49 26.45
C LEU A 210 -0.49 10.59 27.53
N GLU A 211 0.76 10.79 27.10
CA GLU A 211 1.91 10.98 28.00
C GLU A 211 1.79 12.26 28.82
N LYS A 212 1.50 13.40 28.17
CA LYS A 212 1.29 14.70 28.83
C LYS A 212 0.24 14.63 29.94
N ASN A 213 -0.78 13.78 29.79
CA ASN A 213 -1.88 13.66 30.73
C ASN A 213 -1.74 12.48 31.70
N ASN A 214 -0.59 11.77 31.71
CA ASN A 214 -0.39 10.55 32.51
C ASN A 214 -1.54 9.54 32.35
N ALA A 215 -2.03 9.37 31.13
CA ALA A 215 -3.18 8.53 30.85
C ALA A 215 -2.91 7.05 31.17
N ALA A 216 -3.95 6.33 31.58
CA ALA A 216 -3.91 4.88 31.66
C ALA A 216 -3.97 4.24 30.27
N LYS A 217 -3.87 2.90 30.22
CA LYS A 217 -4.13 2.13 29.00
C LYS A 217 -5.58 2.33 28.54
N ILE A 218 -5.78 2.41 27.23
CA ILE A 218 -7.07 2.62 26.62
C ILE A 218 -7.74 1.27 26.35
N GLU A 219 -8.85 1.02 27.04
CA GLU A 219 -9.62 -0.22 26.86
C GLU A 219 -10.38 -0.23 25.53
N CYS A 220 -9.72 -0.69 24.48
CA CYS A 220 -10.28 -0.76 23.13
C CYS A 220 -9.88 -2.07 22.43
N LYS A 221 -10.55 -2.37 21.31
CA LYS A 221 -10.30 -3.60 20.53
C LYS A 221 -9.56 -3.31 19.22
N ILE A 222 -8.44 -2.61 19.31
CA ILE A 222 -7.57 -2.36 18.15
C ILE A 222 -6.69 -3.60 17.94
N ASN A 223 -6.92 -4.33 16.84
CA ASN A 223 -6.22 -5.60 16.55
C ASN A 223 -5.09 -5.47 15.54
N SER A 224 -5.05 -4.33 14.84
CA SER A 224 -4.09 -4.00 13.79
C SER A 224 -3.89 -2.50 13.78
N ALA A 225 -2.64 -2.05 13.84
CA ALA A 225 -2.26 -0.66 13.63
C ALA A 225 -1.16 -0.58 12.56
N ILE A 226 -1.35 0.27 11.56
CA ILE A 226 -0.46 0.41 10.41
C ILE A 226 -0.15 1.90 10.21
N ALA A 227 1.12 2.26 10.35
CA ALA A 227 1.64 3.59 10.06
C ALA A 227 2.11 3.69 8.60
N MET A 228 1.79 4.79 7.93
CA MET A 228 2.14 5.03 6.53
C MET A 228 2.48 6.51 6.28
N SER A 229 2.91 6.81 5.05
CA SER A 229 3.30 8.13 4.54
C SER A 229 4.60 8.70 5.13
N GLU A 230 4.99 8.28 6.32
CA GLU A 230 6.20 8.73 7.03
C GLU A 230 6.81 7.54 7.80
N ALA A 231 8.10 7.65 8.14
CA ALA A 231 8.73 6.69 9.05
C ALA A 231 8.14 6.85 10.46
N ILE A 232 7.73 5.74 11.07
CA ILE A 232 7.30 5.71 12.47
C ILE A 232 8.49 5.32 13.35
N THR A 233 8.73 6.07 14.42
CA THR A 233 9.83 5.82 15.35
C THR A 233 9.51 4.67 16.31
N ASP A 234 10.54 4.00 16.83
CA ASP A 234 10.36 2.92 17.81
C ASP A 234 9.71 3.42 19.10
N VAL A 235 9.97 4.68 19.50
CA VAL A 235 9.31 5.31 20.65
C VAL A 235 7.80 5.40 20.45
N VAL A 236 7.34 5.83 19.27
CA VAL A 236 5.89 5.89 19.00
C VAL A 236 5.30 4.48 18.95
N LYS A 237 6.00 3.50 18.37
CA LYS A 237 5.54 2.09 18.39
C LYS A 237 5.37 1.54 19.80
N GLN A 238 6.35 1.78 20.69
CA GLN A 238 6.28 1.36 22.09
C GLN A 238 5.11 2.00 22.82
N LYS A 239 4.86 3.30 22.59
CA LYS A 239 3.70 4.00 23.17
C LYS A 239 2.37 3.46 22.62
N MET A 240 2.29 3.18 21.33
CA MET A 240 1.10 2.56 20.74
C MET A 240 0.84 1.16 21.32
N ASP A 241 1.89 0.37 21.50
CA ASP A 241 1.83 -0.94 22.14
C ASP A 241 1.36 -0.82 23.60
N PHE A 242 1.95 0.09 24.38
CA PHE A 242 1.57 0.34 25.77
C PHE A 242 0.11 0.81 25.92
N TYR A 243 -0.28 1.88 25.22
CA TYR A 243 -1.59 2.53 25.42
C TYR A 243 -2.74 1.77 24.77
N PHE A 244 -2.52 1.13 23.61
CA PHE A 244 -3.59 0.49 22.84
C PHE A 244 -3.48 -1.03 22.77
N ASN A 245 -2.45 -1.63 23.40
CA ASN A 245 -2.17 -3.07 23.34
C ASN A 245 -2.09 -3.57 21.89
N CYS A 246 -1.50 -2.76 21.01
CA CYS A 246 -1.42 -3.04 19.59
C CYS A 246 -0.09 -2.57 19.01
N SER A 247 0.71 -3.55 18.59
CA SER A 247 1.99 -3.29 17.94
C SER A 247 1.76 -2.69 16.55
N THR A 248 2.21 -1.45 16.37
CA THR A 248 2.04 -0.71 15.12
C THR A 248 3.13 -1.07 14.13
N VAL A 249 2.74 -1.49 12.93
CA VAL A 249 3.67 -1.83 11.84
C VAL A 249 3.83 -0.65 10.88
N SER A 250 5.02 -0.47 10.32
CA SER A 250 5.26 0.50 9.25
C SER A 250 4.95 -0.08 7.87
N ARG A 251 4.38 0.73 6.98
CA ARG A 251 4.08 0.40 5.59
C ARG A 251 4.82 1.34 4.65
N TYR A 252 5.58 0.76 3.72
CA TYR A 252 6.23 1.45 2.63
C TYR A 252 5.39 1.28 1.35
N SER A 253 4.83 2.39 0.87
CA SER A 253 3.93 2.41 -0.26
C SER A 253 3.91 3.79 -0.90
N ASN A 254 3.53 3.86 -2.17
CA ASN A 254 3.28 5.11 -2.87
C ASN A 254 2.00 5.00 -3.72
N VAL A 255 1.57 6.10 -4.33
CA VAL A 255 0.33 6.15 -5.11
C VAL A 255 0.49 5.40 -6.45
N GLU A 256 1.70 5.42 -6.97
CA GLU A 256 2.06 4.95 -8.30
C GLU A 256 2.11 3.41 -8.38
N ASN A 257 2.68 2.78 -7.35
CA ASN A 257 2.83 1.35 -7.27
C ASN A 257 1.77 0.73 -6.35
N GLY A 258 1.56 1.28 -5.15
CA GLY A 258 0.77 0.65 -4.10
C GLY A 258 1.65 0.11 -2.99
N ILE A 259 1.34 -1.07 -2.44
CA ILE A 259 2.05 -1.65 -1.29
C ILE A 259 3.36 -2.30 -1.73
N ILE A 260 4.49 -1.65 -1.47
CA ILE A 260 5.83 -2.13 -1.84
C ILE A 260 6.37 -3.07 -0.75
N ALA A 261 6.22 -2.67 0.52
CA ALA A 261 6.63 -3.49 1.65
C ALA A 261 5.86 -3.11 2.93
N GLN A 262 5.79 -4.03 3.89
CA GLN A 262 5.23 -3.76 5.21
C GLN A 262 5.99 -4.52 6.30
N GLN A 263 6.16 -3.92 7.47
CA GLN A 263 6.66 -4.64 8.63
C GLN A 263 5.68 -5.72 9.09
N THR A 264 6.22 -6.82 9.59
CA THR A 264 5.43 -7.87 10.26
C THR A 264 5.28 -7.54 11.74
N LYS A 265 4.32 -8.19 12.42
CA LYS A 265 4.19 -8.05 13.87
C LYS A 265 5.50 -8.47 14.54
N ASN A 266 5.91 -7.70 15.56
CA ASN A 266 7.11 -7.95 16.36
C ASN A 266 8.44 -7.91 15.58
N SER A 267 8.47 -7.31 14.39
CA SER A 267 9.70 -7.11 13.63
C SER A 267 9.80 -5.70 13.10
N ASN A 268 11.02 -5.15 13.11
CA ASN A 268 11.35 -3.92 12.40
C ASN A 268 11.71 -4.16 10.93
N ASN A 269 11.81 -5.43 10.50
CA ASN A 269 12.11 -5.77 9.12
C ASN A 269 10.85 -5.62 8.25
N PHE A 270 11.05 -5.10 7.05
CA PHE A 270 10.00 -5.01 6.06
C PHE A 270 9.91 -6.30 5.25
N LYS A 271 8.73 -6.91 5.23
CA LYS A 271 8.38 -7.92 4.23
C LYS A 271 8.11 -7.23 2.90
N ILE A 272 9.01 -7.43 1.95
CA ILE A 272 8.88 -6.91 0.58
C ILE A 272 7.77 -7.68 -0.15
N ASN A 273 6.97 -6.96 -0.93
CA ASN A 273 5.94 -7.54 -1.78
C ASN A 273 6.54 -8.11 -3.08
N TRP A 274 7.30 -9.20 -2.93
CA TRP A 274 7.90 -9.93 -4.04
C TRP A 274 6.86 -10.57 -4.98
N ALA A 275 5.58 -10.63 -4.58
CA ALA A 275 4.51 -11.16 -5.42
C ALA A 275 4.07 -10.17 -6.50
N SER A 276 4.29 -8.87 -6.32
CA SER A 276 3.83 -7.82 -7.24
C SER A 276 4.98 -7.00 -7.85
N TYR A 277 6.18 -7.05 -7.25
CA TYR A 277 7.32 -6.23 -7.67
C TYR A 277 8.60 -7.04 -7.77
N ILE A 278 9.45 -6.61 -8.69
CA ILE A 278 10.90 -6.82 -8.58
C ILE A 278 11.46 -5.57 -7.90
N VAL A 279 12.18 -5.79 -6.81
CA VAL A 279 12.83 -4.74 -6.02
C VAL A 279 14.33 -4.93 -6.12
N GLU A 280 15.02 -3.88 -6.56
CA GLU A 280 16.47 -3.81 -6.66
C GLU A 280 16.98 -2.74 -5.70
N VAL A 281 18.16 -2.97 -5.13
CA VAL A 281 18.89 -1.95 -4.37
C VAL A 281 20.14 -1.63 -5.19
N LEU A 282 20.15 -0.43 -5.77
CA LEU A 282 21.27 0.04 -6.60
C LEU A 282 22.09 1.04 -5.80
N GLU A 283 23.35 1.24 -6.17
CA GLU A 283 24.21 2.25 -5.56
C GLU A 283 23.62 3.66 -5.68
N MET A 284 24.00 4.57 -4.78
CA MET A 284 23.44 5.93 -4.72
C MET A 284 23.75 6.77 -5.98
N HIS A 285 24.90 6.52 -6.61
CA HIS A 285 25.42 7.33 -7.72
C HIS A 285 25.65 6.51 -9.00
N SER A 286 25.15 5.28 -9.07
CA SER A 286 25.25 4.42 -10.25
C SER A 286 24.04 3.49 -10.40
N ASP A 287 23.92 2.85 -11.56
CA ASP A 287 22.91 1.81 -11.83
C ASP A 287 23.42 0.40 -11.48
N ASN A 288 24.57 0.29 -10.80
CA ASN A 288 25.09 -1.00 -10.33
C ASN A 288 24.36 -1.47 -9.07
N PRO A 289 24.20 -2.80 -8.87
CA PRO A 289 23.67 -3.34 -7.62
C PRO A 289 24.55 -2.96 -6.43
N ALA A 290 23.93 -2.44 -5.36
CA ALA A 290 24.63 -2.18 -4.10
C ALA A 290 25.10 -3.51 -3.47
N LYS A 291 26.21 -3.49 -2.73
CA LYS A 291 26.66 -4.69 -2.03
C LYS A 291 25.71 -4.99 -0.87
N LYS A 292 25.67 -6.27 -0.47
CA LYS A 292 24.84 -6.70 0.66
C LYS A 292 25.23 -5.93 1.92
N GLY A 293 24.25 -5.25 2.53
CA GLY A 293 24.44 -4.45 3.74
C GLY A 293 24.81 -2.99 3.48
N GLU A 294 25.09 -2.60 2.24
CA GLU A 294 25.34 -1.20 1.88
C GLU A 294 24.02 -0.45 1.62
N LEU A 295 24.05 0.86 1.88
CA LEU A 295 22.95 1.74 1.56
C LEU A 295 22.85 1.92 0.05
N GLY A 296 21.62 1.87 -0.46
CA GLY A 296 21.36 2.10 -1.87
C GLY A 296 19.95 2.62 -2.12
N ARG A 297 19.71 3.06 -3.35
CA ARG A 297 18.41 3.50 -3.81
C ARG A 297 17.54 2.31 -4.20
N ILE A 298 16.28 2.36 -3.78
CA ILE A 298 15.29 1.32 -4.09
C ILE A 298 14.75 1.58 -5.50
N VAL A 299 14.92 0.61 -6.38
CA VAL A 299 14.39 0.62 -7.76
C VAL A 299 13.33 -0.47 -7.89
N LEU A 300 12.23 -0.15 -8.55
CA LEU A 300 11.04 -1.00 -8.63
C LEU A 300 10.68 -1.27 -10.08
N THR A 301 10.45 -2.54 -10.40
CA THR A 301 9.71 -2.96 -11.60
C THR A 301 8.37 -3.54 -11.16
N ASP A 302 7.29 -2.90 -11.58
CA ASP A 302 5.91 -3.28 -11.27
C ASP A 302 5.41 -4.34 -12.26
N LEU A 303 5.30 -5.59 -11.81
CA LEU A 303 5.00 -6.74 -12.65
C LEU A 303 3.57 -6.72 -13.23
N TYR A 304 2.68 -5.91 -12.64
CA TYR A 304 1.25 -5.92 -12.94
C TYR A 304 0.73 -4.56 -13.42
N ILE A 305 1.60 -3.58 -13.68
CA ILE A 305 1.21 -2.21 -14.08
C ILE A 305 0.36 -2.19 -15.36
N CYS A 306 0.70 -3.06 -16.31
CA CYS A 306 0.08 -3.11 -17.63
C CYS A 306 -0.46 -4.50 -18.02
N GLN A 307 -0.58 -5.45 -17.08
CA GLN A 307 -1.04 -6.80 -17.44
C GLN A 307 -2.45 -6.74 -18.05
N HIS A 308 -2.52 -7.21 -19.31
CA HIS A 308 -3.66 -7.44 -20.21
C HIS A 308 -4.59 -6.23 -20.50
N LEU A 309 -4.01 -5.21 -21.13
CA LEU A 309 -4.69 -4.42 -22.17
C LEU A 309 -4.45 -5.05 -23.54
#